data_AF-A0A6P4DGK5-F1
#
_entry.id   AF-A0A6P4DGK5-F1
#
_cell.length_a   1.000
_cell.length_b   1.000
_cell.length_c   1.000
_cell.angle_alpha   90.00
_cell.angle_beta   90.00
_cell.angle_gamma   90.00
#
_symmetry.space_group_name_H-M   'P 1'
#
loop_
_entity.id
_entity.type
_entity.pdbx_description
1 polymer ?
#
loop_
_entity_poly.entity_id
_entity_poly.type
_entity_poly.pdbx_seq_one_letter_code
_entity_poly.pdbx_strand_id
1 'polypeptide(L)'
;MDGSIALLKTSPIIVGDQVDEDRVYFHRMFWTFPPCVEAFCHCKPLVSIDGTHLYGKYGGTLLLAIAQDVNSNILPVAFALVEGENAESWSYFLSNLRRHVTPQEGILVISDRHNGIKAALESPDSGWRPPHAYRAFCIRHVAANFALTFKGQDVRRWLVNAAYAKTEAEFDYWFDIMRSENPAMCDWANRMDYEMWTQHKDGGRRYSHMTTNISECVNSVLKGTRNLPVTSLVKSTYLRFAELFVVRGQTVEAQLGSGHR
;
A
#
# COMPACT_ATOMS: atom_id res chain seq x y z
N MET A 1 -7.05 22.69 -6.13
CA MET A 1 -8.06 21.98 -6.93
C MET A 1 -9.29 21.90 -6.07
N ASP A 2 -10.39 22.49 -6.53
CA ASP A 2 -11.67 22.32 -5.87
C ASP A 2 -12.03 20.82 -5.84
N GLY A 3 -12.64 20.36 -4.75
CA GLY A 3 -12.99 18.96 -4.54
C GLY A 3 -11.92 18.08 -3.89
N SER A 4 -10.67 18.56 -3.72
CA SER A 4 -9.66 17.79 -2.97
C SER A 4 -10.13 17.47 -1.56
N ILE A 5 -9.96 16.21 -1.16
CA ILE A 5 -10.29 15.76 0.19
C ILE A 5 -9.02 15.89 1.02
N ALA A 6 -9.06 16.76 2.03
CA ALA A 6 -7.97 16.97 2.97
C ALA A 6 -8.55 16.97 4.39
N LEU A 7 -8.22 15.95 5.17
CA LEU A 7 -8.75 15.75 6.52
C LEU A 7 -7.63 15.98 7.51
N LEU A 8 -7.59 17.16 8.11
CA LEU A 8 -6.63 17.51 9.15
C LEU A 8 -7.17 17.13 10.53
N LYS A 9 -6.36 16.44 11.34
CA LYS A 9 -6.57 16.27 12.77
C LYS A 9 -5.49 17.01 13.54
N THR A 10 -5.93 17.76 14.54
CA THR A 10 -5.07 18.43 15.50
C THR A 10 -5.38 17.92 16.91
N SER A 11 -4.42 18.10 17.81
CA SER A 11 -4.57 17.80 19.24
C SER A 11 -4.35 19.08 20.04
N PRO A 12 -5.07 19.29 21.16
CA PRO A 12 -4.85 20.46 22.02
C PRO A 12 -3.43 20.43 22.61
N ILE A 13 -2.87 21.63 22.86
CA ILE A 13 -1.65 21.77 23.67
C ILE A 13 -2.09 21.96 25.11
N ILE A 14 -1.50 21.20 26.04
CA ILE A 14 -1.76 21.34 27.48
C ILE A 14 -0.50 21.91 28.13
N VAL A 15 -0.65 23.05 28.83
CA VAL A 15 0.42 23.73 29.57
C VAL A 15 0.02 23.78 31.04
N GLY A 16 0.67 22.96 31.87
CA GLY A 16 0.20 22.70 33.23
C GLY A 16 -1.14 21.96 33.20
N ASP A 17 -2.16 22.48 33.87
CA ASP A 17 -3.52 21.92 33.91
C ASP A 17 -4.50 22.66 32.98
N GLN A 18 -4.01 23.55 32.11
CA GLN A 18 -4.84 24.33 31.19
C GLN A 18 -4.55 23.98 29.73
N VAL A 19 -5.61 23.99 28.91
CA VAL A 19 -5.52 23.90 27.45
C VAL A 19 -5.11 25.27 26.92
N ASP A 20 -4.08 25.31 26.08
CA ASP A 20 -3.71 26.49 25.31
C ASP A 20 -4.71 26.65 24.16
N GLU A 21 -5.61 27.62 24.27
CA GLU A 21 -6.67 27.87 23.29
C GLU A 21 -6.14 28.47 21.97
N ASP A 22 -4.92 29.03 21.98
CA ASP A 22 -4.33 29.69 20.81
C ASP A 22 -3.48 28.75 19.95
N ARG A 23 -3.16 27.55 20.47
CA ARG A 23 -2.24 26.62 19.82
C ARG A 23 -2.76 25.20 19.81
N VAL A 24 -2.44 24.51 18.73
CA VAL A 24 -2.70 23.08 18.57
C VAL A 24 -1.49 22.36 18.00
N TYR A 25 -1.33 21.09 18.35
CA TYR A 25 -0.39 20.20 17.69
C TYR A 25 -1.01 19.63 16.43
N PHE A 26 -0.22 19.61 15.35
CA PHE A 26 -0.52 18.74 14.22
C PHE A 26 -0.49 17.29 14.69
N HIS A 27 -1.57 16.54 14.46
CA HIS A 27 -1.64 15.14 14.85
C HIS A 27 -1.50 14.23 13.61
N ARG A 28 -2.42 14.34 12.66
CA ARG A 28 -2.39 13.55 11.43
C ARG A 28 -3.17 14.22 10.32
N MET A 29 -2.88 13.87 9.07
CA MET A 29 -3.58 14.39 7.91
C MET A 29 -3.72 13.33 6.83
N PHE A 30 -4.92 13.16 6.29
CA PHE A 30 -5.19 12.36 5.09
C PHE A 30 -5.48 13.29 3.91
N TRP A 31 -5.00 12.94 2.72
CA TRP A 31 -5.42 13.63 1.51
C TRP A 31 -5.47 12.73 0.27
N THR A 32 -6.38 13.10 -0.64
CA THR A 32 -6.48 12.58 -2.01
C THR A 32 -6.98 13.69 -2.94
N PHE A 33 -6.68 13.56 -4.23
CA PHE A 33 -7.04 14.53 -5.26
C PHE A 33 -8.22 14.01 -6.10
N PRO A 34 -9.15 14.86 -6.56
CA PRO A 34 -10.32 14.42 -7.32
C PRO A 34 -9.98 13.56 -8.54
N PRO A 35 -8.97 13.91 -9.36
CA PRO A 35 -8.57 13.06 -10.49
C PRO A 35 -8.12 11.64 -10.07
N CYS A 36 -7.58 11.46 -8.87
CA CYS A 36 -7.22 10.14 -8.36
C CYS A 36 -8.45 9.31 -8.01
N VAL A 37 -9.47 9.93 -7.41
CA VAL A 37 -10.73 9.28 -7.06
C VAL A 37 -11.48 8.88 -8.32
N GLU A 38 -11.58 9.80 -9.29
CA GLU A 38 -12.22 9.55 -10.58
C GLU A 38 -11.49 8.48 -11.38
N ALA A 39 -10.15 8.51 -11.45
CA ALA A 39 -9.40 7.52 -12.21
C ALA A 39 -9.39 6.13 -11.56
N PHE A 40 -9.63 6.01 -10.25
CA PHE A 40 -9.58 4.71 -9.56
C PHE A 40 -10.67 3.73 -10.05
N CYS A 41 -11.85 4.22 -10.46
CA CYS A 41 -12.90 3.35 -10.99
C CYS A 41 -12.51 2.66 -12.31
N HIS A 42 -11.49 3.19 -13.00
CA HIS A 42 -10.90 2.61 -14.20
C HIS A 42 -9.63 1.78 -13.93
N CYS A 43 -9.22 1.68 -12.66
CA CYS A 43 -8.08 0.86 -12.25
C CYS A 43 -8.49 -0.60 -12.02
N LYS A 44 -7.48 -1.50 -11.98
CA LYS A 44 -7.67 -2.83 -11.40
C LYS A 44 -8.21 -2.64 -9.97
N PRO A 45 -9.15 -3.47 -9.46
CA PRO A 45 -9.74 -3.34 -8.12
C PRO A 45 -8.74 -3.80 -7.05
N LEU A 46 -7.59 -3.14 -7.01
CA LEU A 46 -6.40 -3.53 -6.27
C LEU A 46 -5.64 -2.27 -5.86
N VAL A 47 -5.24 -2.23 -4.59
CA VAL A 47 -4.38 -1.18 -4.04
C VAL A 47 -3.18 -1.80 -3.33
N SER A 48 -2.00 -1.26 -3.61
CA SER A 48 -0.77 -1.51 -2.86
C SER A 48 -0.63 -0.42 -1.81
N ILE A 49 -0.52 -0.79 -0.53
CA ILE A 49 -0.27 0.16 0.55
C ILE A 49 1.12 -0.03 1.14
N ASP A 50 1.74 1.08 1.54
CA ASP A 50 3.06 1.06 2.16
C ASP A 50 3.23 2.27 3.08
N GLY A 51 4.12 2.12 4.05
CA GLY A 51 4.51 3.16 4.99
C GLY A 51 5.97 3.57 4.76
N THR A 52 6.29 4.83 5.00
CA THR A 52 7.67 5.26 4.95
C THR A 52 7.99 6.35 5.95
N HIS A 53 9.07 6.17 6.69
CA HIS A 53 9.48 7.12 7.70
C HIS A 53 9.90 8.44 7.08
N LEU A 54 9.44 9.52 7.72
CA LEU A 54 9.88 10.87 7.41
C LEU A 54 11.22 11.16 8.08
N TYR A 55 11.94 12.09 7.49
CA TYR A 55 13.24 12.54 7.99
C TYR A 55 13.09 13.97 8.54
N GLY A 56 14.03 14.42 9.36
CA GLY A 56 14.03 15.79 9.88
C GLY A 56 13.16 15.99 11.13
N LYS A 57 12.91 17.26 11.47
CA LYS A 57 12.45 17.69 12.80
C LYS A 57 11.07 17.15 13.20
N TYR A 58 10.20 16.92 12.22
CA TYR A 58 8.79 16.60 12.48
C TYR A 58 8.53 15.10 12.66
N GLY A 59 9.50 14.24 12.29
CA GLY A 59 9.36 12.78 12.38
C GLY A 59 8.10 12.25 11.71
N GLY A 60 7.58 11.11 12.17
CA GLY A 60 6.34 10.52 11.68
C GLY A 60 6.52 9.62 10.46
N THR A 61 5.39 9.22 9.89
CA THR A 61 5.33 8.28 8.76
C THR A 61 4.39 8.83 7.69
N LEU A 62 4.82 8.73 6.43
CA LEU A 62 3.97 8.92 5.27
C LEU A 62 3.44 7.56 4.82
N LEU A 63 2.13 7.39 4.93
CA LEU A 63 1.40 6.25 4.36
C LEU A 63 0.92 6.61 2.96
N LEU A 64 0.92 5.63 2.07
CA LEU A 64 0.49 5.80 0.68
C LEU A 64 -0.31 4.58 0.21
N ALA A 65 -1.26 4.84 -0.68
CA ALA A 65 -1.96 3.83 -1.44
C ALA A 65 -1.72 4.07 -2.93
N ILE A 66 -1.39 3.01 -3.65
CA ILE A 66 -1.14 3.03 -5.08
C ILE A 66 -2.04 2.04 -5.79
N ALA A 67 -2.72 2.50 -6.81
CA ALA A 67 -3.47 1.68 -7.75
C ALA A 67 -2.69 1.51 -9.06
N GLN A 68 -3.17 0.61 -9.91
CA GLN A 68 -2.65 0.46 -11.26
C GLN A 68 -3.81 0.32 -12.24
N ASP A 69 -3.73 1.03 -13.36
CA ASP A 69 -4.71 0.86 -14.44
C ASP A 69 -4.51 -0.46 -15.20
N VAL A 70 -5.44 -0.75 -16.12
CA VAL A 70 -5.38 -1.93 -16.98
C VAL A 70 -4.12 -1.96 -17.87
N ASN A 71 -3.58 -0.80 -18.22
CA ASN A 71 -2.38 -0.62 -19.03
C ASN A 71 -1.08 -0.64 -18.21
N SER A 72 -1.17 -1.04 -16.95
CA SER A 72 -0.05 -1.13 -16.02
C SER A 72 0.57 0.21 -15.60
N ASN A 73 -0.12 1.33 -15.82
CA ASN A 73 0.32 2.63 -15.36
C ASN A 73 0.05 2.79 -13.85
N ILE A 74 1.05 3.30 -13.13
CA ILE A 74 1.03 3.47 -11.68
C ILE A 74 0.27 4.73 -11.28
N LEU A 75 -0.78 4.63 -10.48
CA LEU A 75 -1.52 5.79 -9.99
C LEU A 75 -1.47 5.82 -8.47
N PRO A 76 -0.68 6.70 -7.83
CA PRO A 76 -0.85 6.90 -6.40
C PRO A 76 -2.23 7.54 -6.17
N VAL A 77 -3.00 7.06 -5.19
CA VAL A 77 -4.41 7.42 -5.02
C VAL A 77 -4.73 8.08 -3.68
N ALA A 78 -3.93 7.87 -2.64
CA ALA A 78 -4.13 8.51 -1.35
C ALA A 78 -2.86 8.57 -0.53
N PHE A 79 -2.84 9.48 0.43
CA PHE A 79 -1.74 9.68 1.36
C PHE A 79 -2.24 9.94 2.77
N ALA A 80 -1.41 9.63 3.77
CA ALA A 80 -1.57 10.19 5.08
C ALA A 80 -0.23 10.46 5.78
N LEU A 81 -0.16 11.57 6.50
CA LEU A 81 0.88 11.85 7.48
C LEU A 81 0.36 11.44 8.85
N VAL A 82 1.07 10.54 9.50
CA VAL A 82 0.69 9.97 10.79
C VAL A 82 1.88 9.91 11.73
N GLU A 83 1.61 9.75 13.02
CA GLU A 83 2.62 9.73 14.07
C GLU A 83 3.56 8.52 13.97
N GLY A 84 3.10 7.40 13.40
CA GLY A 84 3.90 6.19 13.23
C GLY A 84 3.12 5.03 12.59
N GLU A 85 3.78 3.90 12.37
CA GLU A 85 3.10 2.70 11.89
C GLU A 85 2.47 1.93 13.05
N ASN A 86 1.30 2.38 13.52
CA ASN A 86 0.54 1.74 14.58
C ASN A 86 -0.89 1.43 14.14
N ALA A 87 -1.64 0.66 14.94
CA ALA A 87 -3.00 0.25 14.58
C ALA A 87 -3.96 1.42 14.38
N GLU A 88 -3.84 2.50 15.15
CA GLU A 88 -4.70 3.69 15.03
C GLU A 88 -4.38 4.49 13.78
N SER A 89 -3.10 4.65 13.46
CA SER A 89 -2.60 5.29 12.25
C SER A 89 -3.07 4.56 11.00
N TRP A 90 -2.93 3.23 10.97
CA TRP A 90 -3.41 2.40 9.87
C TRP A 90 -4.94 2.40 9.76
N SER A 91 -5.66 2.33 10.87
CA SER A 91 -7.13 2.44 10.87
C SER A 91 -7.59 3.79 10.35
N TYR A 92 -6.94 4.88 10.76
CA TYR A 92 -7.23 6.22 10.22
C TYR A 92 -7.01 6.29 8.71
N PHE A 93 -5.89 5.74 8.21
CA PHE A 93 -5.61 5.73 6.78
C PHE A 93 -6.60 4.87 5.99
N LEU A 94 -6.80 3.62 6.42
CA LEU A 94 -7.63 2.64 5.72
C LEU A 94 -9.12 3.00 5.73
N SER A 95 -9.63 3.59 6.82
CA SER A 95 -11.02 4.08 6.86
C SER A 95 -11.25 5.22 5.87
N ASN A 96 -10.30 6.16 5.77
CA ASN A 96 -10.40 7.26 4.81
C ASN A 96 -10.20 6.78 3.36
N LEU A 97 -9.26 5.85 3.13
CA LEU A 97 -9.06 5.23 1.82
C LEU A 97 -10.33 4.52 1.35
N ARG A 98 -10.95 3.71 2.22
CA ARG A 98 -12.20 2.99 1.93
C ARG A 98 -13.33 3.95 1.59
N ARG A 99 -13.49 5.00 2.40
CA ARG A 99 -14.59 5.96 2.26
C ARG A 99 -14.48 6.83 1.01
N HIS A 100 -13.27 7.30 0.69
CA HIS A 100 -13.09 8.39 -0.26
C HIS A 100 -12.55 7.95 -1.62
N VAL A 101 -11.86 6.82 -1.70
CA VAL A 101 -11.18 6.37 -2.93
C VAL A 101 -11.71 5.02 -3.38
N THR A 102 -11.90 4.09 -2.44
CA THR A 102 -12.22 2.69 -2.77
C THR A 102 -13.57 2.24 -2.20
N PRO A 103 -14.70 2.91 -2.48
CA PRO A 103 -16.01 2.53 -1.92
C PRO A 103 -16.59 1.25 -2.54
N GLN A 104 -16.13 0.87 -3.73
CA GLN A 104 -16.59 -0.31 -4.48
C GLN A 104 -16.19 -1.64 -3.81
N GLU A 105 -16.99 -2.69 -4.01
CA GLU A 105 -16.70 -4.01 -3.44
C GLU A 105 -15.61 -4.78 -4.19
N GLY A 106 -15.06 -5.80 -3.53
CA GLY A 106 -14.09 -6.72 -4.12
C GLY A 106 -12.67 -6.18 -4.24
N ILE A 107 -12.31 -5.12 -3.51
CA ILE A 107 -10.97 -4.55 -3.55
C ILE A 107 -9.96 -5.50 -2.91
N LEU A 108 -8.85 -5.77 -3.60
CA LEU A 108 -7.70 -6.43 -3.00
C LEU A 108 -6.71 -5.38 -2.45
N VAL A 109 -6.35 -5.48 -1.17
CA VAL A 109 -5.21 -4.74 -0.62
C VAL A 109 -3.98 -5.62 -0.55
N ILE A 110 -2.90 -5.18 -1.18
CA ILE A 110 -1.56 -5.76 -1.03
C ILE A 110 -0.78 -4.91 -0.04
N SER A 111 -0.28 -5.53 1.03
CA SER A 111 0.48 -4.85 2.07
C SER A 111 1.65 -5.69 2.57
N ASP A 112 2.51 -5.10 3.38
CA ASP A 112 3.38 -5.87 4.27
C ASP A 112 2.58 -6.63 5.36
N ARG A 113 3.31 -7.27 6.28
CA ARG A 113 2.76 -8.04 7.41
C ARG A 113 2.82 -7.30 8.74
N HIS A 114 2.87 -5.96 8.75
CA HIS A 114 2.92 -5.16 9.96
C HIS A 114 1.66 -5.37 10.80
N ASN A 115 1.82 -5.54 12.12
CA ASN A 115 0.72 -5.85 13.04
C ASN A 115 -0.34 -4.73 13.07
N GLY A 116 0.07 -3.48 12.90
CA GLY A 116 -0.85 -2.34 12.78
C GLY A 116 -1.77 -2.42 11.56
N ILE A 117 -1.25 -2.87 10.41
CA ILE A 117 -2.06 -3.11 9.20
C ILE A 117 -3.04 -4.25 9.45
N LYS A 118 -2.54 -5.36 10.02
CA LYS A 118 -3.38 -6.52 10.36
C LYS A 118 -4.57 -6.08 11.23
N ALA A 119 -4.29 -5.38 12.33
CA ALA A 119 -5.32 -4.92 13.25
C ALA A 119 -6.35 -3.99 12.58
N ALA A 120 -5.90 -3.08 11.72
CA ALA A 120 -6.79 -2.14 11.02
C ALA A 120 -7.68 -2.83 9.98
N LEU A 121 -7.12 -3.73 9.15
CA LEU A 121 -7.89 -4.50 8.17
C LEU A 121 -8.88 -5.45 8.85
N GLU A 122 -8.46 -6.06 9.95
CA GLU A 122 -9.26 -7.00 10.75
C GLU A 122 -10.14 -6.28 11.80
N SER A 123 -10.29 -4.95 11.80
CA SER A 123 -11.28 -4.33 12.69
C SER A 123 -12.71 -4.74 12.29
N PRO A 124 -13.63 -4.97 13.24
CA PRO A 124 -15.06 -4.95 12.95
C PRO A 124 -15.40 -3.65 12.22
N ASP A 125 -16.26 -3.73 11.19
CA ASP A 125 -16.72 -2.60 10.39
C ASP A 125 -15.63 -1.83 9.60
N SER A 126 -14.43 -2.40 9.45
CA SER A 126 -13.35 -1.79 8.65
C SER A 126 -13.73 -1.63 7.16
N GLY A 127 -14.67 -2.44 6.68
CA GLY A 127 -14.99 -2.58 5.26
C GLY A 127 -13.89 -3.28 4.45
N TRP A 128 -12.84 -3.78 5.11
CA TRP A 128 -11.67 -4.41 4.49
C TRP A 128 -11.66 -5.95 4.60
N ARG A 129 -12.81 -6.54 4.92
CA ARG A 129 -13.00 -7.99 5.08
C ARG A 129 -13.88 -8.55 3.98
N PRO A 130 -13.78 -9.85 3.66
CA PRO A 130 -14.68 -10.49 2.71
C PRO A 130 -16.17 -10.36 3.14
N PRO A 131 -17.11 -10.23 2.19
CA PRO A 131 -16.91 -10.19 0.73
C PRO A 131 -16.48 -8.80 0.19
N HIS A 132 -16.37 -7.80 1.05
CA HIS A 132 -16.19 -6.40 0.65
C HIS A 132 -14.78 -6.08 0.15
N ALA A 133 -13.78 -6.66 0.79
CA ALA A 133 -12.40 -6.57 0.37
C ALA A 133 -11.62 -7.84 0.73
N TYR A 134 -10.45 -7.97 0.14
CA TYR A 134 -9.55 -9.09 0.32
C TYR A 134 -8.16 -8.57 0.67
N ARG A 135 -7.35 -9.40 1.33
CA ARG A 135 -5.98 -9.06 1.70
C ARG A 135 -4.99 -10.02 1.07
N ALA A 136 -3.87 -9.46 0.62
CA ALA A 136 -2.72 -10.18 0.10
C ALA A 136 -1.43 -9.65 0.73
N PHE A 137 -0.51 -10.56 1.07
CA PHE A 137 0.83 -10.19 1.48
C PHE A 137 1.71 -9.89 0.27
N CYS A 138 2.54 -8.86 0.41
CA CYS A 138 3.67 -8.60 -0.45
C CYS A 138 4.73 -9.70 -0.29
N ILE A 139 5.01 -10.43 -1.36
CA ILE A 139 5.95 -11.56 -1.37
C ILE A 139 7.38 -11.13 -1.12
N ARG A 140 7.75 -9.91 -1.51
CA ARG A 140 9.06 -9.35 -1.18
C ARG A 140 9.27 -9.28 0.34
N HIS A 141 8.25 -8.79 1.07
CA HIS A 141 8.29 -8.73 2.53
C HIS A 141 8.21 -10.12 3.18
N VAL A 142 7.39 -11.02 2.64
CA VAL A 142 7.33 -12.42 3.09
C VAL A 142 8.69 -13.10 2.96
N ALA A 143 9.35 -12.97 1.80
CA ALA A 143 10.68 -13.52 1.55
C ALA A 143 11.77 -12.85 2.39
N ALA A 144 11.65 -11.56 2.69
CA ALA A 144 12.54 -10.87 3.61
C ALA A 144 12.45 -11.46 5.02
N ASN A 145 11.23 -11.63 5.55
CA ASN A 145 10.99 -12.24 6.87
C ASN A 145 11.44 -13.70 6.91
N PHE A 146 11.18 -14.46 5.85
CA PHE A 146 11.62 -15.85 5.74
C PHE A 146 13.15 -15.97 5.85
N ALA A 147 13.90 -15.08 5.20
CA ALA A 147 15.37 -15.05 5.25
C ALA A 147 15.94 -14.58 6.60
N LEU A 148 15.13 -13.96 7.47
CA LEU A 148 15.54 -13.70 8.85
C LEU A 148 15.63 -15.00 9.64
N THR A 149 14.68 -15.91 9.43
CA THR A 149 14.59 -17.22 10.09
C THR A 149 15.50 -18.26 9.46
N PHE A 150 15.50 -18.38 8.14
CA PHE A 150 16.27 -19.39 7.41
C PHE A 150 17.44 -18.74 6.67
N LYS A 151 18.64 -19.32 6.81
CA LYS A 151 19.86 -18.85 6.14
C LYS A 151 20.17 -19.77 4.96
N GLY A 152 20.74 -19.21 3.90
CA GLY A 152 21.11 -19.93 2.68
C GLY A 152 20.95 -19.04 1.45
N GLN A 153 21.67 -19.38 0.38
CA GLN A 153 21.68 -18.57 -0.84
C GLN A 153 20.34 -18.63 -1.59
N ASP A 154 19.67 -19.78 -1.55
CA ASP A 154 18.49 -20.05 -2.38
C ASP A 154 17.15 -20.00 -1.63
N VAL A 155 17.17 -19.81 -0.31
CA VAL A 155 15.96 -19.84 0.55
C VAL A 155 14.89 -18.86 0.08
N ARG A 156 15.29 -17.65 -0.33
CA ARG A 156 14.36 -16.65 -0.87
C ARG A 156 13.80 -17.07 -2.22
N ARG A 157 14.65 -17.64 -3.08
CA ARG A 157 14.27 -18.04 -4.43
C ARG A 157 13.19 -19.10 -4.40
N TRP A 158 13.32 -20.13 -3.56
CA TRP A 158 12.33 -21.20 -3.48
C TRP A 158 10.97 -20.69 -3.00
N LEU A 159 10.93 -19.88 -1.94
CA LEU A 159 9.68 -19.30 -1.45
C LEU A 159 9.02 -18.37 -2.48
N VAL A 160 9.81 -17.52 -3.14
CA VAL A 160 9.32 -16.63 -4.19
C VAL A 160 8.76 -17.44 -5.35
N ASN A 161 9.47 -18.48 -5.82
CA ASN A 161 8.99 -19.30 -6.92
C ASN A 161 7.72 -20.08 -6.54
N ALA A 162 7.62 -20.59 -5.31
CA ALA A 162 6.38 -21.18 -4.80
C ALA A 162 5.23 -20.16 -4.81
N ALA A 163 5.49 -18.93 -4.36
CA ALA A 163 4.47 -17.88 -4.34
C ALA A 163 3.95 -17.52 -5.75
N TYR A 164 4.85 -17.46 -6.74
CA TYR A 164 4.52 -17.14 -8.14
C TYR A 164 4.02 -18.34 -8.97
N ALA A 165 4.01 -19.55 -8.41
CA ALA A 165 3.48 -20.72 -9.08
C ALA A 165 2.02 -20.47 -9.52
N LYS A 166 1.74 -20.77 -10.79
CA LYS A 166 0.40 -20.56 -11.39
C LYS A 166 -0.49 -21.78 -11.22
N THR A 167 0.13 -22.94 -11.00
CA THR A 167 -0.55 -24.21 -10.79
C THR A 167 -0.17 -24.82 -9.44
N GLU A 168 -1.02 -25.70 -8.93
CA GLU A 168 -0.76 -26.46 -7.71
C GLU A 168 0.47 -27.39 -7.88
N ALA A 169 0.64 -28.00 -9.07
CA ALA A 169 1.80 -28.84 -9.36
C ALA A 169 3.14 -28.08 -9.32
N GLU A 170 3.18 -26.86 -9.88
CA GLU A 170 4.37 -26.00 -9.79
C GLU A 170 4.65 -25.57 -8.34
N PHE A 171 3.59 -25.29 -7.57
CA PHE A 171 3.72 -24.94 -6.16
C PHE A 171 4.30 -26.10 -5.35
N ASP A 172 3.73 -27.30 -5.51
CA ASP A 172 4.17 -28.52 -4.84
C ASP A 172 5.63 -28.84 -5.15
N TYR A 173 6.06 -28.66 -6.40
CA TYR A 173 7.46 -28.81 -6.79
C TYR A 173 8.41 -27.93 -5.96
N TRP A 174 8.10 -26.63 -5.81
CA TRP A 174 8.92 -25.72 -5.00
C TRP A 174 8.81 -26.01 -3.50
N PHE A 175 7.63 -26.45 -3.04
CA PHE A 175 7.42 -26.87 -1.66
C PHE A 175 8.22 -28.13 -1.30
N ASP A 176 8.29 -29.10 -2.20
CA ASP A 176 9.06 -30.33 -2.01
C ASP A 176 10.55 -30.04 -1.93
N ILE A 177 11.07 -29.10 -2.75
CA ILE A 177 12.45 -28.62 -2.62
C ILE A 177 12.69 -28.02 -1.22
N MET A 178 11.83 -27.10 -0.77
CA MET A 178 11.95 -26.51 0.57
C MET A 178 11.87 -27.58 1.67
N ARG A 179 10.98 -28.56 1.53
CA ARG A 179 10.81 -29.66 2.49
C ARG A 179 12.03 -30.56 2.56
N SER A 180 12.67 -30.84 1.42
CA SER A 180 13.87 -31.66 1.33
C SER A 180 15.09 -30.98 1.97
N GLU A 181 15.18 -29.65 1.85
CA GLU A 181 16.24 -28.87 2.48
C GLU A 181 16.02 -28.74 4.00
N ASN A 182 14.82 -28.30 4.39
CA ASN A 182 14.46 -28.12 5.78
C ASN A 182 12.92 -28.12 5.95
N PRO A 183 12.32 -29.17 6.52
CA PRO A 183 10.87 -29.26 6.71
C PRO A 183 10.25 -28.05 7.44
N ALA A 184 10.99 -27.42 8.35
CA ALA A 184 10.51 -26.25 9.09
C ALA A 184 10.23 -25.03 8.18
N MET A 185 10.79 -24.99 6.97
CA MET A 185 10.46 -23.98 5.96
C MET A 185 9.00 -24.06 5.54
N CYS A 186 8.51 -25.28 5.27
CA CYS A 186 7.11 -25.52 4.94
C CYS A 186 6.21 -25.20 6.14
N ASP A 187 6.59 -25.64 7.34
CA ASP A 187 5.85 -25.35 8.58
C ASP A 187 5.76 -23.85 8.85
N TRP A 188 6.78 -23.07 8.48
CA TRP A 188 6.73 -21.62 8.56
C TRP A 188 5.76 -21.02 7.55
N ALA A 189 5.80 -21.49 6.30
CA ALA A 189 4.95 -21.00 5.22
C ALA A 189 3.46 -21.34 5.47
N ASN A 190 3.18 -22.51 6.04
CA ASN A 190 1.85 -23.02 6.37
C ASN A 190 1.13 -22.26 7.50
N ARG A 191 1.82 -21.33 8.18
CA ARG A 191 1.17 -20.41 9.15
C ARG A 191 0.39 -19.28 8.48
N MET A 192 0.50 -19.17 7.16
CA MET A 192 -0.20 -18.18 6.35
C MET A 192 -1.17 -18.91 5.43
N ASP A 193 -2.40 -18.40 5.36
CA ASP A 193 -3.38 -18.90 4.39
C ASP A 193 -2.85 -18.73 2.98
N TYR A 194 -2.91 -19.78 2.17
CA TYR A 194 -2.31 -19.78 0.83
C TYR A 194 -2.87 -18.67 -0.07
N GLU A 195 -4.17 -18.36 0.00
CA GLU A 195 -4.78 -17.26 -0.76
C GLU A 195 -4.11 -15.90 -0.48
N MET A 196 -3.55 -15.72 0.72
CA MET A 196 -2.88 -14.49 1.10
C MET A 196 -1.47 -14.36 0.54
N TRP A 197 -0.85 -15.40 -0.04
CA TRP A 197 0.54 -15.30 -0.51
C TRP A 197 0.90 -16.12 -1.75
N THR A 198 0.04 -17.02 -2.23
CA THR A 198 0.29 -17.81 -3.44
C THR A 198 -0.61 -17.35 -4.59
N GLN A 199 -0.07 -17.37 -5.80
CA GLN A 199 -0.80 -16.95 -6.99
C GLN A 199 -1.83 -18.01 -7.41
N HIS A 200 -1.51 -19.30 -7.36
CA HIS A 200 -2.43 -20.37 -7.76
C HIS A 200 -3.72 -20.48 -6.90
N LYS A 201 -3.78 -19.87 -5.71
CA LYS A 201 -4.97 -19.84 -4.82
C LYS A 201 -5.57 -18.44 -4.65
N ASP A 202 -5.13 -17.41 -5.38
CA ASP A 202 -5.58 -16.03 -5.15
C ASP A 202 -6.99 -15.71 -5.70
N GLY A 203 -7.58 -16.65 -6.44
CA GLY A 203 -8.86 -16.49 -7.13
C GLY A 203 -8.82 -15.43 -8.25
N GLY A 204 -7.64 -15.18 -8.83
CA GLY A 204 -7.39 -14.18 -9.86
C GLY A 204 -7.33 -12.73 -9.35
N ARG A 205 -7.53 -12.50 -8.05
CA ARG A 205 -7.70 -11.16 -7.48
C ARG A 205 -6.44 -10.31 -7.51
N ARG A 206 -5.24 -10.93 -7.56
CA ARG A 206 -3.98 -10.17 -7.57
C ARG A 206 -3.66 -9.57 -8.93
N TYR A 207 -4.29 -10.02 -10.02
CA TYR A 207 -3.90 -9.59 -11.39
C TYR A 207 -2.38 -9.72 -11.63
N SER A 208 -1.78 -10.80 -11.10
CA SER A 208 -0.32 -11.06 -11.07
C SER A 208 0.53 -10.09 -10.25
N HIS A 209 -0.07 -9.20 -9.45
CA HIS A 209 0.65 -8.37 -8.48
C HIS A 209 0.99 -9.17 -7.23
N MET A 210 2.25 -9.56 -7.11
CA MET A 210 2.73 -10.28 -5.93
C MET A 210 3.47 -9.38 -4.94
N THR A 211 3.72 -8.12 -5.27
CA THR A 211 4.58 -7.23 -4.47
C THR A 211 4.02 -5.82 -4.35
N THR A 212 4.55 -5.08 -3.39
CA THR A 212 4.38 -3.64 -3.19
C THR A 212 5.46 -2.83 -3.92
N ASN A 213 6.14 -3.40 -4.93
CA ASN A 213 7.24 -2.72 -5.65
C ASN A 213 6.81 -1.34 -6.21
N ILE A 214 5.54 -1.23 -6.59
CA ILE A 214 4.96 0.00 -7.11
C ILE A 214 4.92 1.09 -6.02
N SER A 215 4.47 0.77 -4.80
CA SER A 215 4.49 1.73 -3.68
C SER A 215 5.90 2.06 -3.23
N GLU A 216 6.83 1.11 -3.30
CA GLU A 216 8.25 1.35 -3.00
C GLU A 216 8.93 2.28 -4.01
N CYS A 217 8.58 2.15 -5.30
CA CYS A 217 9.06 3.05 -6.34
C CYS A 217 8.59 4.49 -6.10
N VAL A 218 7.30 4.68 -5.82
CA VAL A 218 6.73 5.99 -5.48
C VAL A 218 7.35 6.53 -4.19
N ASN A 219 7.58 5.66 -3.21
CA ASN A 219 8.33 5.98 -2.01
C ASN A 219 9.71 6.53 -2.32
N SER A 220 10.45 5.90 -3.23
CA SER A 220 11.77 6.36 -3.67
C SER A 220 11.70 7.75 -4.33
N VAL A 221 10.69 8.01 -5.17
CA VAL A 221 10.44 9.33 -5.78
C VAL A 221 10.22 10.41 -4.72
N LEU A 222 9.57 10.07 -3.62
CA LEU A 222 9.30 10.97 -2.49
C LEU A 222 10.47 11.06 -1.50
N LYS A 223 11.57 10.31 -1.68
CA LYS A 223 12.67 10.26 -0.70
C LYS A 223 13.24 11.65 -0.38
N GLY A 224 13.40 12.50 -1.41
CA GLY A 224 13.91 13.87 -1.25
C GLY A 224 12.92 14.85 -0.62
N THR A 225 11.65 14.48 -0.46
CA THR A 225 10.60 15.34 0.13
C THR A 225 10.29 14.98 1.58
N ARG A 226 10.81 13.85 2.07
CA ARG A 226 10.53 13.32 3.41
C ARG A 226 11.13 14.15 4.55
N ASN A 227 12.10 15.01 4.26
CA ASN A 227 12.73 15.93 5.22
C ASN A 227 12.06 17.32 5.27
N LEU A 228 11.06 17.55 4.42
CA LEU A 228 10.42 18.85 4.30
C LEU A 228 9.35 19.06 5.38
N PRO A 229 9.02 20.32 5.71
CA PRO A 229 7.84 20.64 6.51
C PRO A 229 6.56 20.05 5.91
N VAL A 230 5.57 19.74 6.76
CA VAL A 230 4.29 19.13 6.37
C VAL A 230 3.65 19.81 5.15
N THR A 231 3.57 21.15 5.16
CA THR A 231 2.99 21.93 4.06
C THR A 231 3.74 21.75 2.76
N SER A 232 5.08 21.75 2.81
CA SER A 232 5.95 21.54 1.65
C SER A 232 5.86 20.10 1.13
N LEU A 233 5.73 19.11 2.00
CA LEU A 233 5.52 17.71 1.61
C LEU A 233 4.19 17.55 0.87
N VAL A 234 3.09 18.03 1.44
CA VAL A 234 1.77 17.98 0.81
C VAL A 234 1.79 18.73 -0.52
N LYS A 235 2.37 19.93 -0.56
CA LYS A 235 2.52 20.70 -1.81
C LYS A 235 3.36 19.96 -2.85
N SER A 236 4.42 19.26 -2.44
CA SER A 236 5.23 18.47 -3.37
C SER A 236 4.45 17.29 -3.95
N THR A 237 3.63 16.60 -3.15
CA THR A 237 2.75 15.55 -3.67
C THR A 237 1.76 16.12 -4.69
N TYR A 238 1.16 17.27 -4.40
CA TYR A 238 0.25 17.94 -5.35
C TYR A 238 0.95 18.30 -6.68
N LEU A 239 2.10 18.97 -6.62
CA LEU A 239 2.79 19.44 -7.83
C LEU A 239 3.24 18.28 -8.73
N ARG A 240 3.83 17.22 -8.13
CA ARG A 240 4.25 16.03 -8.88
C ARG A 240 3.07 15.33 -9.55
N PHE A 241 1.90 15.38 -8.95
CA PHE A 241 0.69 14.76 -9.50
C PHE A 241 0.06 15.58 -10.61
N ALA A 242 0.00 16.89 -10.43
CA ALA A 242 -0.45 17.78 -11.48
C ALA A 242 0.39 17.55 -12.76
N GLU A 243 1.71 17.45 -12.60
CA GLU A 243 2.63 17.10 -13.69
C GLU A 243 2.34 15.70 -14.26
N LEU A 244 2.19 14.68 -13.40
CA LEU A 244 1.87 13.30 -13.84
C LEU A 244 0.59 13.25 -14.69
N PHE A 245 -0.48 13.91 -14.26
CA PHE A 245 -1.75 13.91 -14.99
C PHE A 245 -1.64 14.66 -16.33
N VAL A 246 -0.91 15.77 -16.38
CA VAL A 246 -0.66 16.52 -17.63
C VAL A 246 0.12 15.65 -18.62
N VAL A 247 1.23 15.03 -18.18
CA VAL A 247 2.06 14.17 -19.04
C VAL A 247 1.24 12.98 -19.56
N ARG A 248 0.38 12.39 -18.73
CA ARG A 248 -0.49 11.28 -19.14
C ARG A 248 -1.53 11.71 -20.15
N GLY A 249 -2.21 12.85 -19.93
CA GLY A 249 -3.17 13.40 -20.88
C GLY A 249 -2.53 13.56 -22.26
N GLN A 250 -1.37 14.21 -22.31
CA GLN A 250 -0.61 14.42 -23.55
C GLN A 250 -0.19 13.10 -24.23
N THR A 251 0.22 12.10 -23.44
CA THR A 251 0.60 10.78 -23.97
C THR A 251 -0.59 10.07 -24.60
N VAL A 252 -1.75 10.09 -23.94
CA VAL A 252 -2.98 9.48 -24.46
C VAL A 252 -3.45 10.21 -25.71
N GLU A 253 -3.43 11.54 -25.72
CA GLU A 253 -3.78 12.33 -26.92
C GLU A 253 -2.88 12.00 -28.11
N ALA A 254 -1.56 11.88 -27.88
CA ALA A 254 -0.61 11.48 -28.91
C ALA A 254 -0.87 10.05 -29.43
N GLN A 255 -1.19 9.11 -28.54
CA GLN A 255 -1.54 7.73 -28.91
C GLN A 255 -2.80 7.68 -29.78
N LEU A 256 -3.86 8.39 -29.37
CA LEU A 256 -5.10 8.52 -30.13
C LEU A 256 -4.86 9.18 -31.50
N GLY A 257 -4.04 10.23 -31.55
CA GLY A 257 -3.66 10.92 -32.79
C GLY A 257 -2.84 10.04 -33.75
N SER A 258 -2.11 9.04 -33.23
CA SER A 258 -1.31 8.10 -34.02
C SER A 258 -2.08 6.82 -34.45
N GLY A 259 -3.37 6.72 -34.12
CA GLY A 259 -4.21 5.57 -34.50
C GLY A 259 -4.04 4.33 -33.63
N HIS A 260 -3.29 4.42 -32.52
CA HIS A 260 -3.26 3.38 -31.50
C HIS A 260 -4.53 3.52 -30.66
N ARG A 261 -5.46 2.57 -30.81
CA ARG A 261 -6.65 2.42 -29.97
C ARG A 261 -6.42 1.37 -28.91
#